data_AF-A0A7Y9KM98-F1
#
_entry.id   AF-A0A7Y9KM98-F1
#
_cell.length_a   1.000
_cell.length_b   1.000
_cell.length_c   1.000
_cell.angle_alpha   90.00
_cell.angle_beta   90.00
_cell.angle_gamma   90.00
#
_symmetry.space_group_name_H-M   'P 1'
#
loop_
_entity.id
_entity.type
_entity.pdbx_description
1 polymer ?
#
loop_
_entity_poly.entity_id
_entity_poly.type
_entity_poly.pdbx_seq_one_letter_code
_entity_poly.pdbx_strand_id
1 'polypeptide(L)' 'MTLAEHDDHPISVEVLRGHPAEEELAALVAVVTEAYTEEASHAVANDRPTRSAWSVSQRPLRQPLPRELGWSRALPCWQG' A
#
# COMPACT_ATOMS: atom_id res chain seq x y z
N MET A 1 -17.30 -18.08 -4.31
CA MET A 1 -16.71 -16.74 -4.54
C MET A 1 -17.00 -15.94 -3.28
N THR A 2 -16.08 -16.03 -2.32
CA THR A 2 -16.19 -15.46 -0.97
C THR A 2 -16.20 -13.94 -1.06
N LEU A 3 -17.20 -13.32 -0.44
CA LEU A 3 -17.25 -11.87 -0.23
C LEU A 3 -15.98 -11.49 0.53
N ALA A 4 -15.23 -10.52 0.01
CA ALA A 4 -14.11 -9.94 0.73
C ALA A 4 -14.64 -9.47 2.08
N GLU A 5 -14.22 -10.14 3.15
CA GLU A 5 -14.26 -9.58 4.49
C GLU A 5 -13.59 -8.21 4.36
N HIS A 6 -14.32 -7.15 4.69
CA HIS A 6 -13.63 -5.90 4.99
C HIS A 6 -12.68 -6.27 6.12
N ASP A 7 -11.43 -5.87 5.98
CA ASP A 7 -10.44 -6.00 7.05
C ASP A 7 -10.89 -5.01 8.14
N ASP A 8 -11.94 -5.38 8.88
CA ASP A 8 -12.39 -4.73 10.10
C ASP A 8 -11.39 -5.12 11.19
N HIS A 9 -10.12 -4.83 10.92
CA HIS A 9 -9.07 -5.05 11.85
C HIS A 9 -9.15 -3.92 12.86
N PRO A 10 -9.52 -4.22 14.12
CA PRO A 10 -9.59 -3.19 15.14
C PRO A 10 -8.21 -2.55 15.26
N ILE A 11 -8.16 -1.21 15.30
CA ILE A 11 -6.91 -0.47 15.49
C ILE A 11 -6.30 -0.92 16.82
N SER A 12 -5.19 -1.65 16.75
CA SER A 12 -4.45 -2.14 17.91
C SER A 12 -3.26 -1.25 18.20
N VAL A 13 -3.08 -0.86 19.46
CA VAL A 13 -1.92 -0.09 19.92
C VAL A 13 -1.16 -0.94 20.94
N GLU A 14 0.14 -1.16 20.69
CA GLU A 14 1.03 -1.88 21.60
C GLU A 14 2.08 -0.94 22.20
N VAL A 15 2.20 -0.93 23.53
CA VAL A 15 3.18 -0.09 24.25
C VAL A 15 4.44 -0.90 24.50
N LEU A 16 5.50 -0.62 23.73
CA LEU A 16 6.78 -1.33 23.86
C LEU A 16 7.65 -0.83 25.04
N ARG A 17 7.39 0.38 25.55
CA ARG A 17 8.13 0.98 26.68
C ARG A 17 7.28 2.03 27.41
N GLY A 18 7.49 2.15 28.72
CA GLY A 18 6.82 3.13 29.58
C GLY A 18 5.58 2.54 30.25
N HIS A 19 4.85 3.39 30.97
CA HIS A 19 3.58 3.03 31.60
C HIS A 19 2.60 4.20 31.48
N PRO A 20 2.01 4.42 30.29
CA PRO A 20 1.05 5.50 30.10
C PRO A 20 -0.20 5.25 30.93
N ALA A 21 -0.83 6.33 31.37
CA ALA A 21 -2.10 6.25 32.08
C ALA A 21 -3.24 5.88 31.11
N GLU A 22 -4.36 5.40 31.66
CA GLU A 22 -5.53 5.00 30.85
C GLU A 22 -6.08 6.19 30.06
N GLU A 23 -6.05 7.38 30.64
CA GLU A 23 -6.54 8.62 30.02
C GLU A 23 -5.69 9.02 28.82
N GLU A 24 -4.37 8.81 28.90
CA GLU A 24 -3.44 9.11 27.81
C GLU A 24 -3.65 8.15 26.62
N LEU A 25 -3.85 6.86 26.91
CA LEU A 25 -4.18 5.86 25.89
C LEU A 25 -5.53 6.15 25.23
N ALA A 26 -6.54 6.53 26.02
CA ALA A 26 -7.85 6.91 25.50
C ALA A 26 -7.75 8.15 24.59
N ALA A 27 -7.01 9.17 25.01
CA ALA A 27 -6.78 10.37 24.20
C ALA A 27 -6.06 10.04 22.88
N LEU A 28 -5.03 9.18 22.92
CA LEU A 28 -4.30 8.74 21.74
C LEU A 28 -5.22 8.02 20.75
N VAL A 29 -5.97 7.02 21.23
CA VAL A 29 -6.88 6.22 20.39
C VAL A 29 -7.94 7.12 19.75
N ALA A 30 -8.51 8.07 20.51
CA ALA A 30 -9.50 9.01 19.97
C ALA A 30 -8.93 9.84 18.81
N VAL A 31 -7.76 10.47 19.02
CA VAL A 31 -7.11 11.32 18.00
C VAL A 31 -6.73 10.53 16.76
N VAL A 32 -6.12 9.34 16.92
CA VAL A 32 -5.70 8.52 15.80
C VAL A 32 -6.90 7.99 15.01
N THR A 33 -7.98 7.61 15.71
CA THR A 33 -9.21 7.14 15.05
C THR A 33 -9.87 8.26 14.25
N GLU A 34 -9.93 9.48 14.79
CA GLU A 34 -10.46 10.65 14.09
C GLU A 34 -9.64 10.95 12.82
N ALA A 35 -8.31 11.05 12.96
CA ALA A 35 -7.41 11.30 11.83
C ALA A 35 -7.51 10.21 10.75
N TYR A 36 -7.59 8.93 11.17
CA TYR A 36 -7.77 7.81 10.24
C TYR A 36 -9.12 7.88 9.51
N THR A 37 -10.19 8.23 10.22
CA THR A 37 -11.54 8.35 9.64
C THR A 37 -11.60 9.48 8.61
N GLU A 38 -10.98 10.62 8.91
CA GLU A 38 -10.88 11.74 7.96
C GLU A 38 -10.11 11.33 6.70
N GLU A 39 -8.91 10.75 6.85
CA GLU A 39 -8.11 10.27 5.72
C GLU A 39 -8.85 9.22 4.88
N ALA A 40 -9.48 8.24 5.54
CA ALA A 40 -10.26 7.20 4.88
C ALA A 40 -11.44 7.78 4.09
N SER A 41 -12.06 8.85 4.58
CA SER A 41 -13.16 9.52 3.87
C SER A 41 -12.70 10.22 2.57
N HIS A 42 -11.42 10.60 2.50
CA HIS A 42 -10.80 11.20 1.32
C HIS A 42 -10.15 10.18 0.39
N ALA A 43 -10.03 8.92 0.81
CA ALA A 43 -9.44 7.86 0.02
C ALA A 43 -10.27 7.61 -1.26
N VAL A 44 -9.63 7.76 -2.42
CA VAL A 44 -10.23 7.48 -3.74
C VAL A 44 -9.90 6.06 -4.24
N ALA A 45 -8.96 5.39 -3.58
CA ALA A 45 -8.62 4.01 -3.88
C ALA A 45 -9.76 3.08 -3.46
N ASN A 46 -10.00 2.03 -4.24
CA ASN A 46 -10.96 1.00 -3.87
C ASN A 46 -10.31 0.04 -2.86
N ASP A 47 -10.97 -0.17 -1.72
CA ASP A 47 -10.48 -1.06 -0.65
C ASP A 47 -10.43 -2.53 -1.07
N ARG A 48 -11.18 -2.92 -2.13
CA ARG A 48 -11.10 -4.28 -2.63
C ARG A 48 -9.76 -4.48 -3.36
N PRO A 49 -8.97 -5.50 -2.98
CA PRO A 49 -7.79 -5.86 -3.74
C PRO A 49 -8.19 -6.26 -5.16
N THR A 50 -7.86 -5.41 -6.13
CA THR A 50 -8.11 -5.64 -7.55
C THR A 50 -6.78 -5.68 -8.30
N ARG A 51 -6.76 -6.37 -9.45
CA ARG A 51 -5.58 -6.30 -10.32
C ARG A 51 -5.44 -4.87 -10.82
N SER A 52 -4.27 -4.28 -10.58
CA SER A 52 -3.96 -2.94 -11.08
C SER A 52 -3.98 -2.94 -12.62
N ALA A 53 -4.32 -1.80 -13.21
CA ALA A 53 -4.25 -1.63 -14.67
C ALA A 53 -2.85 -2.00 -15.21
N TRP A 54 -1.79 -1.67 -14.46
CA TRP A 54 -0.42 -2.07 -14.74
C TRP A 54 -0.22 -3.58 -14.78
N SER A 55 -0.73 -4.32 -13.78
CA SER A 55 -0.67 -5.78 -13.76
C SER A 55 -1.41 -6.40 -14.95
N VAL A 56 -2.54 -5.82 -15.35
CA VAL A 56 -3.31 -6.29 -16.51
C VAL A 56 -2.60 -5.97 -17.83
N SER A 57 -1.95 -4.80 -17.94
CA SER A 57 -1.28 -4.37 -19.17
C SER A 57 0.14 -4.90 -19.34
N GLN A 58 0.72 -5.53 -18.31
CA GLN A 58 2.06 -6.10 -18.39
C GLN A 58 2.14 -7.16 -19.49
N ARG A 59 2.99 -6.92 -20.48
CA ARG A 59 3.38 -7.94 -21.45
C ARG A 59 4.55 -8.73 -20.87
N PRO A 60 4.56 -10.07 -20.96
CA PRO A 60 5.68 -10.86 -20.49
C PRO A 60 6.94 -10.44 -21.25
N LEU A 61 7.97 -10.04 -20.51
CA LEU A 61 9.29 -9.85 -21.08
C LEU A 61 9.80 -11.22 -21.53
N ARG A 62 10.16 -11.35 -22.81
CA ARG A 62 10.73 -12.61 -23.34
C ARG A 62 12.06 -12.96 -22.68
N GLN A 63 12.76 -11.96 -22.16
CA GLN A 63 14.00 -12.11 -21.41
C GLN A 63 14.06 -11.04 -20.30
N PRO A 64 14.55 -11.36 -19.10
CA PRO A 64 14.80 -10.37 -18.05
C PRO A 64 15.68 -9.23 -18.56
N LEU A 65 15.42 -8.00 -18.12
CA LEU A 65 16.23 -6.85 -18.49
C LEU A 65 17.64 -7.00 -17.89
N PRO A 66 18.72 -6.89 -18.69
CA PRO A 66 20.09 -6.94 -18.19
C PRO A 66 20.32 -5.81 -17.19
N ARG A 67 20.45 -6.11 -15.90
CA ARG A 67 20.58 -5.10 -14.84
C ARG A 67 21.93 -4.38 -14.91
N GLU A 68 22.92 -5.10 -15.42
CA GLU A 68 24.30 -4.68 -15.68
C GLU A 68 24.44 -3.61 -16.76
N LEU A 69 23.43 -3.37 -17.61
CA LEU A 69 23.47 -2.34 -18.66
C LEU A 69 22.90 -0.99 -18.22
N GLY A 70 22.30 -0.90 -17.03
CA GLY A 70 21.63 0.31 -16.54
C GLY A 70 20.45 0.76 -17.41
N TRP A 71 19.80 1.87 -17.03
CA TRP A 71 18.68 2.46 -17.80
C TRP A 71 19.13 3.37 -18.96
N SER A 72 20.44 3.52 -19.18
CA SER A 72 21.03 4.51 -20.10
C SER A 72 21.46 3.96 -21.46
N ARG A 73 21.30 2.64 -21.70
CA ARG A 73 21.76 2.01 -22.94
C ARG A 73 20.64 1.29 -23.67
N ALA A 74 19.69 2.07 -24.18
CA ALA A 74 18.87 1.61 -25.30
C ALA A 74 19.83 1.28 -26.45
N LEU A 75 20.00 0.00 -26.78
CA LEU A 75 20.72 -0.41 -27.98
C LEU A 75 20.07 0.29 -29.18
N PRO A 76 20.84 0.84 -30.14
CA PRO A 76 20.28 1.44 -31.34
C PRO A 76 19.70 0.32 -32.20
N CYS A 77 18.41 0.04 -32.07
CA CYS A 77 17.70 -0.94 -32.91
C CYS A 77 17.28 -0.37 -34.28
N TRP A 78 17.82 0.78 -34.70
CA TRP A 78 17.43 1.49 -35.91
C TRP A 78 18.59 1.72 -36.89
N GLN A 79 19.51 0.75 -37.00
CA GLN A 79 20.49 0.71 -38.09
C GLN A 79 20.12 -0.43 -39.05
N GLY A 80 19.25 -0.10 -40.01
CA GLY A 80 18.87 -0.88 -41.18
C GLY A 80 18.50 0.08 -42.29
#